data_AF-A0A8T3L142-F1
#
_entry.id   AF-A0A8T3L142-F1
#
_cell.length_a   1.000
_cell.length_b   1.000
_cell.length_c   1.000
_cell.angle_alpha   90.00
_cell.angle_beta   90.00
_cell.angle_gamma   90.00
#
_symmetry.space_group_name_H-M   'P 1'
#
loop_
_entity.id
_entity.type
_entity.pdbx_description
1 polymer ?
#
loop_
_entity_poly.entity_id
_entity_poly.type
_entity_poly.pdbx_seq_one_letter_code
_entity_poly.pdbx_strand_id
1 'polypeptide(L)'
;MALFDFLLSDQMKREKIAKEIGLKTGLFVACPICRDVTEAPNHEAFREQTEVYIRTLLEKRDEQTRLFDNDETEMIRTIAEVGKKLPYNCMCHI
;
A
#
# COMPACT_ATOMS: atom_id res chain seq x y z
N MET A 1 1.15 8.68 15.88
CA MET A 1 0.74 7.55 16.73
C MET A 1 -0.77 7.64 16.90
N ALA A 2 -1.54 6.75 16.25
CA ALA A 2 -2.99 6.87 16.14
C ALA A 2 -3.69 5.93 17.13
N LEU A 3 -4.33 6.50 18.16
CA LEU A 3 -5.11 5.80 19.18
C LEU A 3 -6.35 5.04 18.63
N PHE A 4 -6.61 5.12 17.32
CA PHE A 4 -7.83 4.60 16.68
C PHE A 4 -7.63 3.33 15.83
N ASP A 5 -6.39 2.87 15.63
CA ASP A 5 -6.12 1.68 14.80
C ASP A 5 -6.67 0.38 15.42
N PHE A 6 -7.03 0.38 16.71
CA PHE A 6 -7.64 -0.78 17.39
C PHE A 6 -9.06 -1.09 16.91
N LEU A 7 -9.82 -0.07 16.46
CA LEU A 7 -11.21 -0.22 16.01
C LEU A 7 -11.33 -0.69 14.56
N LEU A 8 -10.23 -0.74 13.82
CA LEU A 8 -10.21 -1.21 12.44
C LEU A 8 -10.30 -2.74 12.42
N SER A 9 -11.11 -3.28 11.51
CA SER A 9 -11.06 -4.70 11.19
C SER A 9 -9.67 -5.05 10.65
N ASP A 10 -9.24 -6.30 10.80
CA ASP A 10 -7.94 -6.71 10.30
C ASP A 10 -7.81 -6.52 8.79
N GLN A 11 -8.91 -6.63 8.04
CA GLN A 11 -8.95 -6.27 6.63
C GLN A 11 -8.63 -4.78 6.40
N MET A 12 -9.23 -3.85 7.16
CA MET A 12 -8.93 -2.43 7.02
C MET A 12 -7.48 -2.09 7.39
N LYS A 13 -6.91 -2.78 8.38
CA LYS A 13 -5.49 -2.64 8.73
C LYS A 13 -4.58 -3.13 7.60
N ARG A 14 -4.90 -4.28 7.00
CA ARG A 14 -4.18 -4.82 5.84
C ARG A 14 -4.24 -3.86 4.65
N GLU A 15 -5.43 -3.32 4.34
CA GLU A 15 -5.59 -2.34 3.26
C GLU A 15 -4.80 -1.05 3.53
N LYS A 16 -4.77 -0.57 4.79
CA LYS A 16 -3.97 0.58 5.20
C LYS A 16 -2.47 0.33 4.99
N ILE A 17 -1.95 -0.82 5.45
CA ILE A 17 -0.53 -1.19 5.27
C ILE A 17 -0.20 -1.30 3.78
N ALA A 18 -1.05 -1.97 3.00
CA ALA A 18 -0.88 -2.11 1.56
C ALA A 18 -0.80 -0.74 0.86
N LYS A 19 -1.66 0.21 1.26
CA LYS A 19 -1.64 1.58 0.76
C LYS A 19 -0.35 2.32 1.15
N GLU A 20 0.10 2.18 2.39
CA GLU A 20 1.38 2.77 2.86
C GLU A 20 2.59 2.20 2.12
N ILE A 21 2.63 0.89 1.87
CA ILE A 21 3.68 0.24 1.07
C ILE A 21 3.67 0.80 -0.35
N GLY A 22 2.51 0.81 -1.02
CA GLY A 22 2.42 1.33 -2.38
C GLY A 22 2.80 2.82 -2.50
N LEU A 23 2.50 3.65 -1.49
CA LEU A 23 2.97 5.03 -1.43
C LEU A 23 4.50 5.13 -1.25
N LYS A 24 5.09 4.28 -0.40
CA LYS A 24 6.55 4.27 -0.15
C LYS A 24 7.34 3.80 -1.37
N THR A 25 6.79 2.86 -2.14
CA THR A 25 7.47 2.27 -3.29
C THR A 25 7.19 3.01 -4.59
N GLY A 26 6.28 4.00 -4.59
CA GLY A 26 5.91 4.77 -5.77
C GLY A 26 4.85 4.12 -6.65
N LEU A 27 4.29 2.97 -6.23
CA LEU A 27 3.17 2.33 -6.89
C LEU A 27 1.90 3.20 -6.83
N PHE A 28 1.73 3.93 -5.73
CA PHE A 28 0.66 4.89 -5.50
C PHE A 28 1.22 6.29 -5.29
N VAL A 29 0.42 7.30 -5.59
CA VAL A 29 0.77 8.71 -5.39
C VAL A 29 -0.33 9.39 -4.57
N ALA A 30 0.07 10.23 -3.61
CA ALA A 30 -0.85 11.10 -2.89
C ALA A 30 -0.89 12.48 -3.56
N CYS A 31 -2.09 12.99 -3.86
CA CYS A 31 -2.29 14.33 -4.37
C CYS A 31 -1.87 15.36 -3.29
N PRO A 32 -1.01 16.34 -3.59
CA PRO A 32 -0.62 17.34 -2.61
C PRO A 32 -1.75 18.30 -2.19
N ILE A 33 -2.84 18.37 -2.98
CA ILE A 33 -3.97 19.28 -2.77
C ILE A 33 -5.04 18.64 -1.90
N CYS A 34 -5.70 17.57 -2.38
CA CYS A 34 -6.79 16.92 -1.66
C CYS A 34 -6.33 15.76 -0.75
N ARG A 35 -5.05 15.35 -0.83
CA ARG A 35 -4.48 14.19 -0.12
C ARG A 35 -5.12 12.85 -0.48
N ASP A 36 -5.91 12.79 -1.55
CA ASP A 36 -6.36 11.52 -2.11
C ASP A 36 -5.20 10.73 -2.67
N VAL A 37 -5.35 9.41 -2.69
CA VAL A 37 -4.34 8.50 -3.21
C VAL A 37 -4.85 7.88 -4.49
N THR A 38 -4.02 7.91 -5.52
CA THR A 38 -4.29 7.37 -6.86
C THR A 38 -3.22 6.35 -7.22
N GLU A 39 -3.49 5.52 -8.24
CA GLU A 39 -2.42 4.76 -8.87
C GLU A 39 -1.40 5.71 -9.52
N ALA A 40 -0.12 5.33 -9.49
CA ALA A 40 0.90 6.09 -10.19
C ALA A 40 0.77 5.88 -11.71
N PRO A 41 0.98 6.91 -12.55
CA PRO A 41 0.94 6.77 -14.01
C PRO A 41 1.89 5.69 -14.55
N ASN A 42 3.04 5.48 -13.87
CA ASN A 42 4.06 4.49 -14.22
C ASN A 42 4.14 3.36 -13.18
N HIS A 43 3.04 3.01 -12.51
CA HIS A 43 3.01 2.01 -11.43
C HIS A 43 3.65 0.66 -11.83
N GLU A 44 3.51 0.22 -13.09
CA GLU A 44 4.15 -1.02 -13.56
C GLU A 44 5.68 -1.02 -13.38
N ALA A 45 6.34 0.12 -13.55
CA ALA A 45 7.79 0.25 -13.38
C ALA A 45 8.24 0.08 -11.91
N PHE A 46 7.33 0.29 -10.94
CA PHE A 46 7.61 0.19 -9.52
C PHE A 46 7.23 -1.17 -8.92
N ARG A 47 6.70 -2.09 -9.74
CA ARG A 47 6.23 -3.40 -9.27
C ARG A 47 7.37 -4.24 -8.69
N GLU A 48 8.48 -4.37 -9.43
CA GLU A 48 9.64 -5.15 -8.98
C GLU A 48 10.25 -4.57 -7.69
N GLN A 49 10.40 -3.23 -7.63
CA GLN A 49 10.86 -2.55 -6.42
C GLN A 49 9.92 -2.80 -5.23
N THR A 50 8.61 -2.85 -5.46
CA THR A 50 7.62 -3.13 -4.42
C THR A 50 7.77 -4.55 -3.87
N GLU A 51 7.97 -5.54 -4.74
CA GLU A 51 8.22 -6.93 -4.34
C GLU A 51 9.51 -7.05 -3.51
N VAL A 52 10.60 -6.41 -3.94
CA VAL A 52 11.87 -6.36 -3.18
C VAL A 52 11.68 -5.71 -1.81
N TYR A 53 10.90 -4.64 -1.74
CA TYR A 53 10.60 -3.96 -0.47
C TYR A 53 9.80 -4.87 0.48
N ILE A 54 8.80 -5.60 -0.02
CA ILE A 54 8.03 -6.58 0.78
C ILE A 54 8.95 -7.68 1.31
N ARG A 55 9.81 -8.26 0.46
CA ARG A 55 10.80 -9.27 0.91
C ARG A 55 11.70 -8.73 2.01
N THR A 56 12.16 -7.49 1.87
CA THR A 56 12.98 -6.82 2.89
C THR A 56 12.24 -6.69 4.22
N LEU A 57 10.93 -6.38 4.20
CA LEU A 57 10.11 -6.32 5.41
C LEU A 57 9.98 -7.70 6.07
N LEU A 58 9.76 -8.75 5.28
CA LEU A 58 9.66 -10.12 5.76
C LEU A 58 10.96 -10.62 6.37
N GLU A 59 12.10 -10.38 5.71
CA GLU A 59 13.43 -10.71 6.22
C GLU A 59 13.71 -10.03 7.56
N LYS A 60 13.30 -8.77 7.70
CA LYS A 60 13.44 -7.99 8.94
C LYS A 60 12.40 -8.35 10.01
N ARG A 61 11.45 -9.24 9.71
CA ARG A 61 10.31 -9.59 10.57
C ARG A 61 9.58 -8.35 11.08
N ASP A 62 9.35 -7.39 10.18
CA ASP A 62 8.62 -6.17 10.49
C ASP A 62 7.24 -6.52 11.10
N GLU A 63 6.81 -5.78 12.12
CA GLU A 63 5.57 -6.10 12.82
C GLU A 63 4.35 -6.04 11.89
N GLN A 64 4.40 -5.23 10.83
CA GLN A 64 3.35 -5.09 9.85
C GLN A 64 3.12 -6.37 9.03
N THR A 65 4.17 -7.19 8.81
CA THR A 65 4.04 -8.44 8.02
C THR A 65 3.29 -9.53 8.77
N ARG A 66 3.23 -9.46 10.11
CA ARG A 66 2.49 -10.42 10.94
C ARG A 66 0.99 -10.40 10.68
N LEU A 67 0.44 -9.24 10.32
CA LEU A 67 -0.97 -9.13 9.94
C LEU A 67 -1.31 -9.91 8.67
N PHE A 68 -0.29 -10.27 7.88
CA PHE A 68 -0.38 -11.08 6.66
C PHE A 68 0.18 -12.49 6.87
N ASP A 69 0.33 -12.95 8.11
CA ASP A 69 0.95 -14.24 8.45
C ASP A 69 2.38 -14.41 7.88
N ASN A 70 3.05 -13.30 7.57
CA ASN A 70 4.32 -13.23 6.84
C ASN A 70 4.27 -13.88 5.45
N ASP A 71 3.11 -13.86 4.80
CA ASP A 71 2.92 -14.34 3.42
C ASP A 71 3.17 -13.20 2.41
N GLU A 72 4.27 -13.32 1.66
CA GLU A 72 4.64 -12.39 0.58
C GLU A 72 3.54 -12.28 -0.47
N THR A 73 2.93 -13.41 -0.85
CA THR A 73 1.94 -13.47 -1.93
C THR A 73 0.65 -12.78 -1.50
N GLU A 74 0.23 -12.98 -0.26
CA GLU A 74 -0.96 -12.31 0.28
C GLU A 74 -0.75 -10.78 0.40
N MET A 75 0.46 -10.34 0.77
CA MET A 75 0.81 -8.91 0.77
C MET A 75 0.74 -8.30 -0.64
N ILE A 76 1.38 -8.94 -1.62
CA ILE A 76 1.36 -8.49 -3.03
C ILE A 76 -0.07 -8.46 -3.55
N ARG A 77 -0.85 -9.50 -3.28
CA ARG A 77 -2.26 -9.59 -3.69
C ARG A 77 -3.08 -8.47 -3.07
N THR A 78 -2.91 -8.19 -1.79
CA THR A 78 -3.65 -7.13 -1.10
C THR A 78 -3.32 -5.76 -1.68
N ILE A 79 -2.04 -5.49 -2.01
CA ILE A 79 -1.62 -4.25 -2.67
C ILE A 79 -2.30 -4.10 -4.03
N ALA A 80 -2.31 -5.17 -4.84
CA ALA A 80 -2.99 -5.15 -6.14
C ALA A 80 -4.51 -4.90 -6.00
N GLU A 81 -5.18 -5.52 -5.02
CA GLU A 81 -6.60 -5.30 -4.75
C GLU A 81 -6.90 -3.88 -4.25
N VAL A 82 -6.02 -3.28 -3.46
CA VAL A 82 -6.12 -1.87 -3.08
C VAL A 82 -5.97 -0.97 -4.31
N GLY A 83 -4.98 -1.22 -5.17
CA GLY A 83 -4.74 -0.46 -6.40
C GLY A 83 -5.98 -0.38 -7.29
N LYS A 84 -6.63 -1.53 -7.55
CA LYS A 84 -7.88 -1.62 -8.33
C LYS A 84 -9.03 -0.74 -7.82
N LYS A 85 -9.03 -0.39 -6.53
CA LYS A 85 -10.05 0.48 -5.90
C LYS A 85 -9.68 1.97 -5.98
N LEU A 86 -8.42 2.30 -6.27
CA LEU A 86 -7.96 3.68 -6.34
C LEU A 86 -8.30 4.28 -7.72
N PRO A 87 -8.64 5.58 -7.76
CA PRO A 87 -8.77 6.27 -9.02
C PRO A 87 -7.42 6.35 -9.74
N TYR A 88 -7.43 6.31 -11.06
CA TYR A 88 -6.22 6.38 -11.89
C TYR A 88 -5.56 7.75 -11.84
N ASN A 89 -6.35 8.83 -11.72
CA ASN A 89 -5.88 10.20 -11.67
C ASN A 89 -6.72 11.03 -10.68
N CYS A 90 -6.09 12.00 -10.04
CA CYS A 90 -6.78 13.02 -9.26
C CYS A 90 -7.15 14.20 -10.17
N MET A 91 -8.37 14.74 -10.04
CA MET A 91 -8.86 15.85 -10.86
C MET A 91 -8.43 17.24 -10.34
N CYS A 92 -7.75 17.34 -9.18
CA CYS A 92 -7.40 18.62 -8.57
C CYS A 92 -6.36 19.45 -9.36
N HIS A 93 -5.72 18.88 -10.37
CA HIS A 93 -4.77 19.56 -11.26
C HIS A 93 -5.37 19.87 -12.65
N ILE A 94 -6.68 19.70 -12.84
CA ILE A 94 -7.41 20.02 -14.07
C ILE A 94 -8.03 21.41 -13.98
#